data_AF-A0A2E4YR43-F1
#
_entry.id   AF-A0A2E4YR43-F1
#
_cell.length_a   1.000
_cell.length_b   1.000
_cell.length_c   1.000
_cell.angle_alpha   90.00
_cell.angle_beta   90.00
_cell.angle_gamma   90.00
#
_symmetry.space_group_name_H-M   'P 1'
#
loop_
_entity.id
_entity.type
_entity.pdbx_description
1 polymer ?
#
loop_
_entity_poly.entity_id
_entity_poly.type
_entity_poly.pdbx_seq_one_letter_code
_entity_poly.pdbx_strand_id
1 'polypeptide(L)'
;MKLSQALEKYEPVIGIEIHAQLKTNSKAFCSDINEYGGVPNTQISPVSLGHPGTLPRFNKKVVNYAVKMGLACNSSITTKMHFDRKNYFYADLPKGYQITQDKTPICRGGNIIIKDESGNEKPINLTRIHMEEDSGKSIHDQDPFNSLIDLNRAGVPLIEIVTEPDLKSSTEAYNYVTEVRKLLRYLEICDGNMEEGSMRCDVNISIMPIGSNTFGQRVEIKNLNSIRNVQRSIDYEICRHASLLNNGEKIAQQTRNFDASTGKTIGMRTKESAHDYRYFPEPDLTALILSKEYIEKVKKSLPPLPNELYKKYHHQLGLSDYDSTNLTENKDIALYFEKMIISTTNYKAAANWIMGSIKSYLNHTATTINQFPISAENMVSLIGMIDQGNISNSLASQQLFPEMLKTPTASPEEIAKEKGWLSKNDENELENIILTIFKENPSETTRFKNGEKKLTGFFMGKIMKASKGTADPKSSSILLNKLIKNEN
;
A
#
# COMPACT_ATOMS: atom_id res chain seq x y z
N MET A 1 7.67 3.95 33.03
CA MET A 1 6.24 4.33 32.96
C MET A 1 5.58 3.52 31.84
N LYS A 2 4.32 3.06 31.99
CA LYS A 2 3.58 2.43 30.88
C LYS A 2 3.01 3.49 29.93
N LEU A 3 2.79 3.13 28.66
CA LEU A 3 2.27 4.07 27.65
C LEU A 3 0.92 4.67 28.05
N SER A 4 -0.04 3.86 28.50
CA SER A 4 -1.36 4.34 28.93
C SER A 4 -1.26 5.43 30.01
N GLN A 5 -0.39 5.23 31.00
CA GLN A 5 -0.16 6.21 32.08
C GLN A 5 0.46 7.51 31.56
N ALA A 6 1.30 7.44 30.53
CA ALA A 6 1.88 8.63 29.91
C ALA A 6 0.81 9.43 29.16
N LEU A 7 -0.05 8.72 28.41
CA LEU A 7 -1.13 9.32 27.62
C LEU A 7 -2.28 9.88 28.47
N GLU A 8 -2.41 9.47 29.74
CA GLU A 8 -3.33 10.11 30.70
C GLU A 8 -2.90 11.52 31.12
N LYS A 9 -1.62 11.88 30.93
CA LYS A 9 -1.05 13.17 31.38
C LYS A 9 -0.57 14.05 30.24
N TYR A 10 -0.11 13.44 29.16
CA TYR A 10 0.54 14.12 28.06
C TYR A 10 -0.07 13.72 26.71
N GLU A 11 -0.22 14.69 25.82
CA GLU A 11 -0.55 14.45 24.43
C GLU A 11 0.73 14.42 23.57
N PRO A 12 0.90 13.42 22.69
CA PRO A 12 1.99 13.39 21.73
C PRO A 12 1.83 14.46 20.64
N VAL A 13 2.96 14.94 20.15
CA VAL A 13 3.06 15.86 19.01
C VAL A 13 4.15 15.30 18.09
N ILE A 14 3.73 14.73 16.97
CA ILE A 14 4.59 13.93 16.09
C ILE A 14 4.57 14.52 14.68
N GLY A 15 5.76 14.73 14.12
CA GLY A 15 5.98 15.04 12.71
C GLY A 15 6.82 13.96 12.06
N ILE A 16 6.61 13.71 10.77
CA ILE A 16 7.30 12.68 10.01
C ILE A 16 7.94 13.28 8.76
N GLU A 17 9.18 12.86 8.50
CA GLU A 17 9.94 13.18 7.30
C GLU A 17 10.18 11.87 6.53
N ILE A 18 9.57 11.72 5.35
CA ILE A 18 9.75 10.54 4.50
C ILE A 18 10.63 10.89 3.31
N HIS A 19 11.72 10.16 3.11
CA HIS A 19 12.55 10.25 1.92
C HIS A 19 12.23 9.06 1.01
N ALA A 20 11.78 9.34 -0.22
CA ALA A 20 11.44 8.32 -1.20
C ALA A 20 12.39 8.40 -2.41
N GLN A 21 13.12 7.32 -2.68
CA GLN A 21 13.96 7.15 -3.86
C GLN A 21 13.09 6.97 -5.09
N LEU A 22 13.31 7.84 -6.07
CA LEU A 22 12.53 7.87 -7.29
C LEU A 22 13.02 6.82 -8.28
N LYS A 23 12.08 6.07 -8.85
CA LYS A 23 12.30 5.02 -9.84
C LYS A 23 12.52 5.59 -11.25
N THR A 24 13.61 6.33 -11.42
CA THR A 24 14.06 6.87 -12.71
C THR A 24 15.20 6.04 -13.27
N ASN A 25 15.42 6.07 -14.59
CA ASN A 25 16.51 5.30 -15.22
C ASN A 25 17.90 5.89 -14.93
N SER A 26 17.97 7.23 -14.82
CA SER A 26 19.21 7.95 -14.49
C SER A 26 19.06 8.72 -13.18
N LYS A 27 20.20 9.09 -12.60
CA LYS A 27 20.31 9.89 -11.38
C LYS A 27 19.67 11.29 -11.48
N ALA A 28 19.60 12.01 -10.37
CA ALA A 28 18.90 13.29 -10.23
C ALA A 28 19.53 14.39 -11.10
N PHE A 29 20.86 14.42 -11.14
CA PHE A 29 21.64 15.51 -11.70
C PHE A 29 22.77 15.06 -12.65
N CYS A 30 22.80 13.78 -13.03
CA CYS A 30 23.73 13.21 -14.00
C CYS A 30 23.08 12.05 -14.78
N SER A 31 23.79 11.53 -15.78
CA SER A 31 23.33 10.44 -16.66
C SER A 31 23.62 9.04 -16.12
N ASP A 32 24.21 8.92 -14.92
CA ASP A 32 24.54 7.63 -14.34
C ASP A 32 23.29 6.80 -14.09
N ILE A 33 23.44 5.49 -14.22
CA ILE A 33 22.36 4.55 -13.96
C ILE A 33 21.89 4.68 -12.51
N ASN A 34 20.57 4.59 -12.33
CA ASN A 34 19.92 4.55 -11.02
C ASN A 34 19.30 3.17 -10.84
N GLU A 35 20.12 2.22 -10.42
CA GLU A 35 19.69 0.84 -10.17
C GLU A 35 20.16 0.42 -8.78
N TYR A 36 19.25 -0.20 -8.02
CA TYR A 36 19.61 -0.72 -6.70
C TYR A 36 20.58 -1.89 -6.82
N GLY A 37 21.58 -1.92 -5.94
CA GLY A 37 22.60 -2.97 -5.92
C GLY A 37 23.78 -2.68 -6.86
N GLY A 38 24.41 -3.75 -7.37
CA GLY A 38 25.62 -3.67 -8.19
C GLY A 38 26.92 -3.70 -7.39
N VAL A 39 28.04 -3.82 -8.11
CA VAL A 39 29.38 -3.81 -7.53
C VAL A 39 29.70 -2.39 -7.05
N PRO A 40 30.30 -2.18 -5.86
CA PRO A 40 30.60 -0.85 -5.34
C PRO A 40 31.32 0.04 -6.35
N ASN A 41 30.94 1.31 -6.43
CA ASN A 41 31.56 2.32 -7.29
C ASN A 41 31.60 1.95 -8.79
N THR A 42 30.56 1.31 -9.33
CA THR A 42 30.41 1.02 -10.78
C THR A 42 29.30 1.84 -11.45
N GLN A 43 28.40 2.44 -10.68
CA GLN A 43 27.30 3.27 -11.17
C GLN A 43 27.60 4.76 -10.97
N ILE A 44 28.77 5.20 -11.44
CA ILE A 44 29.32 6.52 -11.13
C ILE A 44 29.93 7.20 -12.36
N SER A 45 30.00 8.52 -12.32
CA SER A 45 30.71 9.37 -13.27
C SER A 45 31.46 10.48 -12.55
N PRO A 46 32.32 11.26 -13.26
CA PRO A 46 32.91 12.46 -12.68
C PRO A 46 31.89 13.40 -12.03
N VAL A 47 30.65 13.48 -12.53
CA VAL A 47 29.61 14.34 -11.97
C VAL A 47 29.12 13.81 -10.62
N SER A 48 28.78 12.51 -10.52
CA SER A 48 28.35 11.93 -9.24
C SER A 48 29.47 11.92 -8.20
N LEU A 49 30.73 11.81 -8.66
CA LEU A 49 31.93 11.88 -7.83
C LEU A 49 32.34 13.31 -7.45
N GLY A 50 31.66 14.34 -7.96
CA GLY A 50 32.00 15.73 -7.65
C GLY A 50 33.39 16.14 -8.13
N HIS A 51 33.88 15.60 -9.25
CA HIS A 51 35.18 15.97 -9.79
C HIS A 51 35.25 17.47 -10.14
N PRO A 52 36.43 18.11 -10.00
CA PRO A 52 36.61 19.51 -10.39
C PRO A 52 36.18 19.79 -11.84
N GLY A 53 35.40 20.85 -12.03
CA GLY A 53 34.92 21.30 -13.34
C GLY A 53 33.66 20.60 -13.86
N THR A 54 33.07 19.69 -13.07
CA THR A 54 31.78 19.06 -13.43
C THR A 54 30.59 19.94 -13.05
N LEU A 55 29.48 19.79 -13.78
CA LEU A 55 28.24 20.54 -13.56
C LEU A 55 27.02 19.61 -13.50
N PRO A 56 26.04 19.88 -12.62
CA PRO A 56 24.80 19.13 -12.54
C PRO A 56 23.87 19.43 -13.73
N ARG A 57 23.06 18.44 -14.12
CA ARG A 57 21.97 18.59 -15.10
C ARG A 57 20.71 17.88 -14.61
N PHE A 58 19.66 18.66 -14.36
CA PHE A 58 18.42 18.13 -13.78
C PHE A 58 17.74 17.06 -14.66
N ASN A 59 17.18 16.06 -14.00
CA ASN A 59 16.41 14.99 -14.62
C ASN A 59 14.91 15.38 -14.72
N LYS A 60 14.39 15.47 -15.96
CA LYS A 60 12.98 15.84 -16.21
C LYS A 60 11.97 14.86 -15.58
N LYS A 61 12.34 13.59 -15.40
CA LYS A 61 11.47 12.56 -14.83
C LYS A 61 11.29 12.76 -13.33
N VAL A 62 12.31 13.26 -12.62
CA VAL A 62 12.26 13.61 -11.20
C VAL A 62 11.20 14.68 -10.95
N VAL A 63 11.22 15.74 -11.76
CA VAL A 63 10.22 16.81 -11.72
C VAL A 63 8.81 16.26 -11.98
N ASN A 64 8.66 15.40 -12.98
CA ASN A 64 7.38 14.76 -13.28
C ASN A 64 6.83 13.98 -12.09
N TYR A 65 7.66 13.18 -11.44
CA TYR A 65 7.27 12.35 -10.29
C TYR A 65 6.93 13.19 -9.06
N ALA A 66 7.70 14.26 -8.80
CA ALA A 66 7.41 15.17 -7.71
C ALA A 66 6.07 15.91 -7.93
N VAL A 67 5.76 16.35 -9.16
CA VAL A 67 4.43 16.92 -9.48
C VAL A 67 3.32 15.88 -9.32
N LYS A 68 3.54 14.62 -9.75
CA LYS A 68 2.56 13.54 -9.53
C LYS A 68 2.23 13.37 -8.05
N MET A 69 3.27 13.31 -7.19
CA MET A 69 3.09 13.16 -5.75
C MET A 69 2.36 14.37 -5.16
N GLY A 70 2.76 15.59 -5.51
CA GLY A 70 2.10 16.80 -5.04
C GLY A 70 0.61 16.85 -5.42
N LEU A 71 0.27 16.54 -6.67
CA LEU A 71 -1.12 16.50 -7.11
C LEU A 71 -1.93 15.42 -6.37
N ALA A 72 -1.35 14.24 -6.15
CA ALA A 72 -2.00 13.15 -5.40
C ALA A 72 -2.24 13.50 -3.93
N CYS A 73 -1.41 14.36 -3.35
CA CYS A 73 -1.57 14.89 -1.99
C CYS A 73 -2.36 16.21 -1.93
N ASN A 74 -2.96 16.65 -3.04
CA ASN A 74 -3.66 17.94 -3.14
C ASN A 74 -2.79 19.15 -2.75
N SER A 75 -1.48 19.08 -2.96
CA SER A 75 -0.55 20.17 -2.70
C SER A 75 -0.64 21.26 -3.77
N SER A 76 -0.31 22.49 -3.39
CA SER A 76 -0.08 23.57 -4.34
C SER A 76 1.28 23.39 -5.02
N ILE A 77 1.28 23.24 -6.35
CA ILE A 77 2.51 23.10 -7.14
C ILE A 77 3.15 24.48 -7.37
N THR A 78 4.40 24.64 -6.96
CA THR A 78 5.18 25.85 -7.21
C THR A 78 5.51 25.94 -8.71
N THR A 79 5.19 27.07 -9.37
CA THR A 79 5.42 27.22 -10.82
C THR A 79 6.79 27.80 -11.18
N LYS A 80 7.45 28.48 -10.24
CA LYS A 80 8.81 29.01 -10.40
C LYS A 80 9.63 28.67 -9.17
N MET A 81 10.66 27.86 -9.34
CA MET A 81 11.52 27.37 -8.26
C MET A 81 12.99 27.36 -8.65
N HIS A 82 13.86 27.22 -7.65
CA HIS A 82 15.28 26.93 -7.81
C HIS A 82 15.65 25.74 -6.93
N PHE A 83 16.82 25.17 -7.21
CA PHE A 83 17.49 24.28 -6.29
C PHE A 83 18.42 25.09 -5.39
N ASP A 84 18.78 24.51 -4.25
CA ASP A 84 19.65 25.08 -3.23
C ASP A 84 20.75 24.08 -2.88
N ARG A 85 21.90 24.59 -2.43
CA ARG A 85 22.95 23.77 -1.83
C ARG A 85 22.75 23.70 -0.33
N LYS A 86 22.64 22.49 0.20
CA LYS A 86 22.75 22.19 1.63
C LYS A 86 24.18 21.75 1.93
N ASN A 87 24.98 22.63 2.53
CA ASN A 87 26.42 22.43 2.69
C ASN A 87 26.74 21.68 3.97
N TYR A 88 27.34 20.50 3.85
CA TYR A 88 27.88 19.73 4.97
C TYR A 88 28.94 18.74 4.48
N PHE A 89 29.93 18.45 5.31
CA PHE A 89 31.01 17.53 4.97
C PHE A 89 30.73 16.16 5.56
N TYR A 90 30.69 15.15 4.69
CA TYR A 90 30.63 13.75 5.07
C TYR A 90 31.25 12.91 3.95
N ALA A 91 31.86 11.76 4.30
CA ALA A 91 32.64 10.97 3.35
C ALA A 91 31.81 10.39 2.19
N ASP A 92 30.52 10.15 2.42
CA ASP A 92 29.58 9.68 1.39
C ASP A 92 28.92 10.80 0.56
N LEU A 93 29.27 12.07 0.81
CA LEU A 93 28.78 13.23 0.06
C LEU A 93 29.94 13.87 -0.73
N PRO A 94 30.25 13.38 -1.94
CA PRO A 94 31.47 13.73 -2.66
C PRO A 94 31.59 15.23 -3.00
N LYS A 95 30.46 15.92 -3.22
CA LYS A 95 30.45 17.35 -3.57
C LYS A 95 30.70 18.28 -2.38
N GLY A 96 30.63 17.79 -1.14
CA GLY A 96 30.62 18.63 0.07
C GLY A 96 29.35 19.47 0.26
N TYR A 97 28.35 19.26 -0.60
CA TYR A 97 27.00 19.80 -0.50
C TYR A 97 26.00 18.86 -1.20
N GLN A 98 24.76 18.88 -0.75
CA GLN A 98 23.64 18.17 -1.34
C GLN A 98 22.78 19.18 -2.11
N ILE A 99 22.44 18.89 -3.36
CA ILE A 99 21.47 19.67 -4.13
C ILE A 99 20.06 19.28 -3.64
N THR A 100 19.30 20.27 -3.15
CA THR A 100 17.95 20.11 -2.58
C THR A 100 17.08 21.33 -2.91
N GLN A 101 15.95 21.53 -2.24
CA GLN A 101 15.18 22.78 -2.28
C GLN A 101 14.86 23.25 -0.87
N ASP A 102 15.14 24.52 -0.58
CA ASP A 102 14.87 25.13 0.72
C ASP A 102 13.58 25.98 0.68
N LYS A 103 13.68 27.18 0.11
CA LYS A 103 12.60 28.18 0.16
C LYS A 103 11.54 27.99 -0.93
N THR A 104 11.88 27.27 -2.00
CA THR A 104 10.99 27.07 -3.15
C THR A 104 10.73 25.59 -3.44
N PRO A 105 10.19 24.81 -2.47
CA PRO A 105 9.87 23.42 -2.70
C PRO A 105 8.85 23.29 -3.83
N ILE A 106 8.96 22.21 -4.61
CA ILE A 106 8.05 21.95 -5.72
C ILE A 106 6.58 21.82 -5.29
N CYS A 107 6.31 21.32 -4.09
CA CYS A 107 4.96 21.25 -3.52
C CYS A 107 4.90 21.94 -2.15
N ARG A 108 3.82 22.71 -1.93
CA ARG A 108 3.50 23.34 -0.65
C ARG A 108 2.14 22.87 -0.16
N GLY A 109 2.02 22.60 1.14
CA GLY A 109 0.75 22.17 1.69
C GLY A 109 0.31 20.80 1.16
N GLY A 110 -1.00 20.54 1.30
CA GLY A 110 -1.63 19.28 0.93
C GLY A 110 -1.92 18.44 2.16
N ASN A 111 -2.51 17.26 1.97
CA ASN A 111 -2.80 16.33 3.04
C ASN A 111 -2.84 14.88 2.54
N ILE A 112 -2.69 13.96 3.48
CA ILE A 112 -2.94 12.53 3.29
C ILE A 112 -3.96 12.11 4.33
N ILE A 113 -5.03 11.47 3.88
CA ILE A 113 -6.10 11.00 4.76
C ILE A 113 -5.69 9.64 5.33
N ILE A 114 -5.73 9.52 6.65
CA ILE A 114 -5.54 8.26 7.38
C ILE A 114 -6.81 7.90 8.14
N LYS A 115 -6.86 6.69 8.69
CA LYS A 115 -7.84 6.31 9.71
C LYS A 115 -7.21 6.53 11.10
N ASP A 116 -7.94 7.20 11.99
CA ASP A 116 -7.55 7.33 13.39
C ASP A 116 -7.81 6.03 14.19
N GLU A 117 -7.52 6.04 15.49
CA GLU A 117 -7.73 4.88 16.36
C GLU A 117 -9.20 4.47 16.52
N SER A 118 -10.13 5.40 16.26
CA SER A 118 -11.58 5.14 16.27
C SER A 118 -12.11 4.73 14.89
N GLY A 119 -11.25 4.67 13.87
CA GLY A 119 -11.62 4.36 12.49
C GLY A 119 -12.19 5.54 11.69
N ASN A 120 -12.12 6.77 12.22
CA ASN A 120 -12.57 7.96 11.50
C ASN A 120 -11.50 8.45 10.52
N GLU A 121 -11.92 9.12 9.45
CA GLU A 121 -10.98 9.80 8.55
C GLU A 121 -10.34 11.00 9.24
N LYS A 122 -9.02 11.05 9.24
CA LYS A 122 -8.22 12.17 9.74
C LYS A 122 -7.25 12.64 8.65
N PRO A 123 -7.32 13.91 8.20
CA PRO A 123 -6.31 14.45 7.31
C PRO A 123 -5.03 14.78 8.11
N ILE A 124 -3.89 14.31 7.62
CA ILE A 124 -2.56 14.71 8.10
C ILE A 124 -2.01 15.71 7.09
N ASN A 125 -1.79 16.95 7.54
CA ASN A 125 -1.36 18.02 6.65
C ASN A 125 0.14 17.89 6.34
N LEU A 126 0.50 18.32 5.14
CA LEU A 126 1.88 18.37 4.68
C LEU A 126 2.39 19.80 4.77
N THR A 127 3.61 19.96 5.27
CA THR A 127 4.33 21.24 5.15
C THR A 127 4.76 21.44 3.69
N ARG A 128 5.48 20.46 3.15
CA ARG A 128 6.07 20.52 1.80
C ARG A 128 6.43 19.15 1.24
N ILE A 129 6.65 19.12 -0.08
CA ILE A 129 7.40 18.06 -0.77
C ILE A 129 8.49 18.73 -1.60
N HIS A 130 9.74 18.34 -1.42
CA HIS A 130 10.87 18.86 -2.19
C HIS A 130 11.70 17.76 -2.84
N MET A 131 12.41 18.14 -3.92
CA MET A 131 13.33 17.25 -4.63
C MET A 131 14.75 17.41 -4.09
N GLU A 132 15.48 16.31 -3.98
CA GLU A 132 16.89 16.31 -3.63
C GLU A 132 17.63 15.11 -4.22
N GLU A 133 18.93 15.04 -3.98
CA GLU A 133 19.75 13.87 -4.29
C GLU A 133 20.17 13.13 -3.02
N ASP A 134 20.32 11.82 -3.11
CA ASP A 134 20.82 10.99 -2.03
C ASP A 134 22.35 11.07 -1.92
N SER A 135 22.87 10.79 -0.72
CA SER A 135 24.29 10.55 -0.52
C SER A 135 24.66 9.08 -0.82
N GLY A 136 25.95 8.82 -0.90
CA GLY A 136 26.49 7.46 -0.98
C GLY A 136 26.20 6.66 0.30
N LYS A 137 26.87 5.51 0.43
CA LYS A 137 26.78 4.63 1.59
C LYS A 137 28.14 4.56 2.28
N SER A 138 28.14 4.82 3.59
CA SER A 138 29.26 4.55 4.48
C SER A 138 29.09 3.17 5.12
N ILE A 139 30.09 2.31 5.02
CA ILE A 139 30.09 0.94 5.56
C ILE A 139 31.19 0.85 6.61
N HIS A 140 30.81 0.54 7.85
CA HIS A 140 31.72 0.59 9.01
C HIS A 140 32.08 -0.80 9.57
N ASP A 141 31.42 -1.85 9.11
CA ASP A 141 31.47 -3.21 9.68
C ASP A 141 32.27 -4.20 8.82
N GLN A 142 32.69 -3.81 7.62
CA GLN A 142 33.47 -4.66 6.71
C GLN A 142 34.98 -4.56 6.90
N ASP A 143 35.47 -3.42 7.40
CA ASP A 143 36.88 -3.23 7.72
C ASP A 143 37.02 -2.82 9.19
N PRO A 144 37.95 -3.43 9.96
CA PRO A 144 38.08 -3.17 11.39
C PRO A 144 38.67 -1.79 11.73
N PHE A 145 39.31 -1.10 10.77
CA PHE A 145 40.02 0.15 11.02
C PHE A 145 39.47 1.33 10.20
N ASN A 146 38.84 1.06 9.06
CA ASN A 146 38.43 2.06 8.09
C ASN A 146 36.94 1.97 7.78
N SER A 147 36.38 3.08 7.32
CA SER A 147 35.04 3.08 6.72
C SER A 147 35.17 2.96 5.21
N LEU A 148 34.43 2.05 4.60
CA LEU A 148 34.39 1.86 3.15
C LEU A 148 33.26 2.71 2.56
N ILE A 149 33.55 3.46 1.51
CA ILE A 149 32.60 4.35 0.86
C ILE A 149 32.17 3.77 -0.49
N ASP A 150 30.86 3.58 -0.64
CA ASP A 150 30.23 3.21 -1.91
C ASP A 150 29.37 4.37 -2.42
N LEU A 151 29.77 4.93 -3.56
CA LEU A 151 29.14 6.09 -4.18
C LEU A 151 28.14 5.72 -5.29
N ASN A 152 27.80 4.43 -5.46
CA ASN A 152 26.73 4.02 -6.37
C ASN A 152 25.42 4.77 -6.11
N ARG A 153 25.09 5.03 -4.84
CA ARG A 153 23.88 5.75 -4.43
C ARG A 153 24.00 7.28 -4.50
N ALA A 154 25.21 7.83 -4.55
CA ALA A 154 25.39 9.29 -4.58
C ALA A 154 24.76 9.86 -5.85
N GLY A 155 23.84 10.82 -5.70
CA GLY A 155 23.11 11.44 -6.80
C GLY A 155 21.76 10.78 -7.13
N VAL A 156 21.38 9.68 -6.46
CA VAL A 156 20.07 9.04 -6.67
C VAL A 156 18.95 10.04 -6.36
N PRO A 157 17.89 10.15 -7.19
CA PRO A 157 16.87 11.16 -6.96
C PRO A 157 15.94 10.80 -5.81
N LEU A 158 15.63 11.80 -5.00
CA LEU A 158 14.75 11.71 -3.85
C LEU A 158 13.65 12.76 -3.94
N ILE A 159 12.50 12.42 -3.35
CA ILE A 159 11.61 13.42 -2.77
C ILE A 159 11.57 13.26 -1.25
N GLU A 160 11.56 14.37 -0.54
CA GLU A 160 11.30 14.41 0.89
C GLU A 160 9.88 14.96 1.11
N ILE A 161 9.07 14.21 1.87
CA ILE A 161 7.68 14.53 2.20
C ILE A 161 7.63 14.83 3.69
N VAL A 162 7.31 16.07 4.04
CA VAL A 162 7.35 16.57 5.42
C VAL A 162 5.95 16.90 5.90
N THR A 163 5.52 16.28 7.00
CA THR A 163 4.22 16.57 7.62
C THR A 163 4.25 17.84 8.48
N GLU A 164 3.09 18.43 8.70
CA GLU A 164 2.85 19.20 9.92
C GLU A 164 2.86 18.25 11.15
N PRO A 165 3.05 18.75 12.39
CA PRO A 165 3.10 17.92 13.58
C PRO A 165 1.70 17.49 14.09
N ASP A 166 0.87 16.99 13.17
CA ASP A 166 -0.56 16.67 13.40
C ASP A 166 -0.81 15.28 14.02
N LEU A 167 0.20 14.41 14.00
CA LEU A 167 0.10 13.03 14.45
C LEU A 167 0.10 12.97 15.99
N LYS A 168 -0.87 12.25 16.55
CA LYS A 168 -1.15 12.17 17.99
C LYS A 168 -0.89 10.79 18.59
N SER A 169 -0.61 9.77 17.78
CA SER A 169 -0.25 8.44 18.29
C SER A 169 0.66 7.67 17.33
N SER A 170 1.25 6.59 17.84
CA SER A 170 2.01 5.65 17.01
C SER A 170 1.13 4.95 15.98
N THR A 171 -0.14 4.68 16.28
CA THR A 171 -1.12 4.13 15.33
C THR A 171 -1.34 5.06 14.15
N GLU A 172 -1.57 6.35 14.41
CA GLU A 172 -1.72 7.34 13.34
C GLU A 172 -0.45 7.43 12.48
N ALA A 173 0.73 7.42 13.10
CA ALA A 173 2.01 7.42 12.39
C ALA A 173 2.18 6.19 11.47
N TYR A 174 1.79 5.01 11.94
CA TYR A 174 1.78 3.78 11.13
C TYR A 174 0.88 3.91 9.92
N ASN A 175 -0.36 4.38 10.15
CA ASN A 175 -1.34 4.55 9.09
C ASN A 175 -0.85 5.58 8.07
N TYR A 176 -0.26 6.69 8.52
CA TYR A 176 0.33 7.71 7.64
C TYR A 176 1.44 7.16 6.75
N VAL A 177 2.44 6.49 7.33
CA VAL A 177 3.55 5.92 6.55
C VAL A 177 3.05 4.84 5.59
N THR A 178 2.04 4.07 5.98
CA THR A 178 1.38 3.06 5.13
C THR A 178 0.68 3.71 3.94
N GLU A 179 -0.08 4.78 4.15
CA GLU A 179 -0.78 5.51 3.10
C GLU A 179 0.20 6.21 2.13
N VAL A 180 1.27 6.82 2.64
CA VAL A 180 2.34 7.37 1.79
C VAL A 180 2.95 6.28 0.92
N ARG A 181 3.32 5.14 1.50
CA ARG A 181 3.87 4.00 0.76
C ARG A 181 2.90 3.48 -0.31
N LYS A 182 1.60 3.43 -0.01
CA LYS A 182 0.57 3.04 -0.96
C LYS A 182 0.49 4.03 -2.12
N LEU A 183 0.48 5.34 -1.85
CA LEU A 183 0.48 6.39 -2.88
C LEU A 183 1.72 6.32 -3.78
N LEU A 184 2.92 6.21 -3.19
CA LEU A 184 4.18 6.09 -3.93
C LEU A 184 4.16 4.94 -4.96
N ARG A 185 3.67 3.77 -4.53
CA ARG A 185 3.53 2.58 -5.39
C ARG A 185 2.44 2.75 -6.44
N TYR A 186 1.29 3.32 -6.07
CA TYR A 186 0.19 3.60 -7.00
C TYR A 186 0.64 4.53 -8.14
N LEU A 187 1.40 5.56 -7.81
CA LEU A 187 1.92 6.51 -8.79
C LEU A 187 3.08 5.96 -9.63
N GLU A 188 3.60 4.78 -9.27
CA GLU A 188 4.78 4.13 -9.85
C GLU A 188 6.03 5.00 -9.83
N ILE A 189 6.19 5.78 -8.75
CA ILE A 189 7.33 6.70 -8.61
C ILE A 189 8.41 6.19 -7.67
N CYS A 190 8.07 5.27 -6.77
CA CYS A 190 8.99 4.63 -5.81
C CYS A 190 8.47 3.24 -5.44
N ASP A 191 9.36 2.28 -5.23
CA ASP A 191 8.99 0.91 -4.84
C ASP A 191 8.51 0.82 -3.38
N GLY A 192 8.85 1.81 -2.55
CA GLY A 192 8.35 1.92 -1.18
C GLY A 192 8.93 0.88 -0.23
N ASN A 193 10.04 0.24 -0.58
CA ASN A 193 10.72 -0.74 0.25
C ASN A 193 11.60 -0.05 1.31
N MET A 194 11.26 -0.23 2.58
CA MET A 194 12.02 0.33 3.70
C MET A 194 13.26 -0.49 4.06
N GLU A 195 13.25 -1.81 3.79
CA GLU A 195 14.37 -2.69 4.10
C GLU A 195 15.55 -2.44 3.15
N GLU A 196 15.25 -2.25 1.87
CA GLU A 196 16.24 -1.87 0.84
C GLU A 196 16.58 -0.37 0.87
N GLY A 197 15.90 0.42 1.71
CA GLY A 197 16.15 1.85 1.89
C GLY A 197 15.61 2.76 0.78
N SER A 198 14.82 2.22 -0.16
CA SER A 198 14.12 3.02 -1.18
C SER A 198 13.07 3.97 -0.58
N MET A 199 12.56 3.66 0.61
CA MET A 199 11.75 4.58 1.42
C MET A 199 12.32 4.64 2.84
N ARG A 200 12.63 5.83 3.33
CA ARG A 200 13.17 6.07 4.67
C ARG A 200 12.25 7.01 5.43
N CYS A 201 12.19 6.84 6.74
CA CYS A 201 11.33 7.62 7.62
C CYS A 201 12.13 8.08 8.83
N ASP A 202 12.14 9.38 9.08
CA ASP A 202 12.62 9.98 10.31
C ASP A 202 11.41 10.52 11.10
N VAL A 203 11.44 10.35 12.43
CA VAL A 203 10.34 10.73 13.31
C VAL A 203 10.78 11.87 14.22
N ASN A 204 10.05 12.96 14.17
CA ASN A 204 10.17 14.08 15.08
C ASN A 204 9.10 13.95 16.16
N ILE A 205 9.48 13.76 17.42
CA ILE A 205 8.53 13.56 18.51
C ILE A 205 8.76 14.51 19.68
N SER A 206 7.64 15.04 20.18
CA SER A 206 7.53 15.71 21.47
C SER A 206 6.27 15.25 22.19
N ILE A 207 6.17 15.58 23.48
CA ILE A 207 4.93 15.44 24.25
C ILE A 207 4.69 16.75 25.00
N MET A 208 3.43 17.10 25.22
CA MET A 208 3.04 18.25 26.04
C MET A 208 1.93 17.87 27.02
N PRO A 209 1.79 18.54 28.16
CA PRO A 209 0.67 18.29 29.08
C PRO A 209 -0.67 18.46 28.36
N ILE A 210 -1.66 17.62 28.66
CA ILE A 210 -2.98 17.70 28.04
C ILE A 210 -3.59 19.09 28.25
N GLY A 211 -4.02 19.72 27.15
CA GLY A 211 -4.61 21.06 27.17
C GLY A 211 -3.60 22.21 27.17
N SER A 212 -2.30 21.91 27.09
CA SER A 212 -1.25 22.92 26.92
C SER A 212 -1.25 23.48 25.49
N ASN A 213 -1.06 24.79 25.35
CA ASN A 213 -0.77 25.44 24.06
C ASN A 213 0.74 25.55 23.77
N THR A 214 1.58 25.06 24.68
CA THR A 214 3.05 25.13 24.56
C THR A 214 3.60 23.75 24.26
N PHE A 215 4.29 23.63 23.11
CA PHE A 215 4.97 22.40 22.72
C PHE A 215 6.13 22.07 23.67
N GLY A 216 6.34 20.77 23.89
CA GLY A 216 7.50 20.26 24.60
C GLY A 216 8.79 20.32 23.78
N GLN A 217 9.87 19.82 24.38
CA GLN A 217 11.13 19.66 23.66
C GLN A 217 11.06 18.45 22.72
N ARG A 218 11.67 18.61 21.53
CA ARG A 218 11.62 17.63 20.44
C ARG A 218 12.88 16.78 20.40
N VAL A 219 12.71 15.49 20.13
CA VAL A 219 13.79 14.61 19.67
C VAL A 219 13.50 14.11 18.27
N GLU A 220 14.56 13.83 17.52
CA GLU A 220 14.51 13.29 16.16
C GLU A 220 15.03 11.85 16.21
N ILE A 221 14.23 10.89 15.78
CA ILE A 221 14.58 9.47 15.73
C ILE A 221 14.90 9.10 14.29
N LYS A 222 16.07 8.49 14.07
CA LYS A 222 16.54 7.99 12.78
C LYS A 222 16.66 6.46 12.78
N ASN A 223 16.95 5.90 11.60
CA ASN A 223 17.19 4.47 11.34
C ASN A 223 15.94 3.60 11.59
N LEU A 224 14.80 4.04 11.07
CA LEU A 224 13.53 3.33 11.18
C LEU A 224 13.28 2.53 9.90
N ASN A 225 13.82 1.31 9.84
CA ASN A 225 13.80 0.48 8.63
C ASN A 225 12.48 -0.29 8.41
N SER A 226 11.46 -0.08 9.25
CA SER A 226 10.12 -0.66 9.06
C SER A 226 9.05 0.21 9.71
N ILE A 227 7.82 0.14 9.17
CA ILE A 227 6.66 0.88 9.72
C ILE A 227 6.37 0.44 11.18
N ARG A 228 6.62 -0.84 11.51
CA ARG A 228 6.52 -1.31 12.90
C ARG A 228 7.57 -0.69 13.82
N ASN A 229 8.78 -0.46 13.33
CA ASN A 229 9.82 0.23 14.11
C ASN A 229 9.48 1.70 14.32
N VAL A 230 8.81 2.37 13.36
CA VAL A 230 8.25 3.72 13.56
C VAL A 230 7.34 3.72 14.80
N GLN A 231 6.35 2.81 14.87
CA GLN A 231 5.45 2.72 16.02
C GLN A 231 6.18 2.50 17.35
N ARG A 232 7.04 1.47 17.39
CA ARG A 232 7.79 1.09 18.59
C ARG A 232 8.66 2.24 19.11
N SER A 233 9.27 2.98 18.18
CA SER A 233 10.12 4.12 18.52
C SER A 233 9.33 5.28 19.14
N ILE A 234 8.13 5.55 18.61
CA ILE A 234 7.21 6.56 19.13
C ILE A 234 6.72 6.18 20.53
N ASP A 235 6.22 4.96 20.71
CA ASP A 235 5.72 4.48 22.01
C ASP A 235 6.81 4.57 23.09
N TYR A 236 8.02 4.17 22.73
CA TYR A 236 9.18 4.25 23.62
C TYR A 236 9.50 5.69 24.00
N GLU A 237 9.57 6.61 23.03
CA GLU A 237 9.89 8.02 23.29
C GLU A 237 8.80 8.74 24.08
N ILE A 238 7.52 8.43 23.87
CA ILE A 238 6.43 8.95 24.73
C ILE A 238 6.66 8.53 26.18
N CYS A 239 6.91 7.25 26.42
CA CYS A 239 7.16 6.74 27.78
C CYS A 239 8.42 7.34 28.40
N ARG A 240 9.49 7.51 27.61
CA ARG A 240 10.76 8.09 28.06
C ARG A 240 10.59 9.56 28.43
N HIS A 241 9.99 10.36 27.55
CA HIS A 241 9.70 11.76 27.80
C HIS A 241 8.83 11.94 29.04
N ALA A 242 7.75 11.17 29.17
CA ALA A 242 6.85 11.27 30.32
C ALA A 242 7.55 10.89 31.65
N SER A 243 8.45 9.90 31.61
CA SER A 243 9.23 9.52 32.79
C SER A 243 10.19 10.63 33.22
N LEU A 244 10.90 11.27 32.27
CA LEU A 244 11.79 12.40 32.55
C LEU A 244 11.03 13.59 33.14
N LEU A 245 9.92 13.99 32.50
CA LEU A 245 9.12 15.12 32.96
C LEU A 245 8.51 14.88 34.36
N ASN A 246 8.06 13.65 34.64
CA ASN A 246 7.54 13.31 35.97
C ASN A 246 8.61 13.32 37.06
N ASN A 247 9.88 13.12 36.71
CA ASN A 247 11.02 13.26 37.63
C ASN A 247 11.52 14.71 37.76
N GLY A 248 10.90 15.67 37.07
CA GLY A 248 11.36 17.06 37.01
C GLY A 248 12.60 17.27 36.13
N GLU A 249 12.94 16.30 35.28
CA GLU A 249 14.08 16.36 34.36
C GLU A 249 13.71 17.07 33.04
N LYS A 250 14.72 17.60 32.34
CA LYS A 250 14.55 18.23 31.01
C LYS A 250 14.84 17.25 29.89
N ILE A 251 14.17 17.41 28.75
CA ILE A 251 14.39 16.58 27.56
C ILE A 251 15.42 17.26 26.66
N ALA A 252 16.66 16.78 26.66
CA ALA A 252 17.68 17.31 25.75
C ALA A 252 17.27 17.12 24.28
N GLN A 253 17.35 18.20 23.49
CA GLN A 253 17.13 18.17 22.04
C GLN A 253 18.30 17.45 21.36
N GLN A 254 18.00 16.31 20.75
CA GLN A 254 19.03 15.40 20.24
C GLN A 254 18.50 14.58 19.07
N THR A 255 19.43 14.10 18.26
CA THR A 255 19.17 13.04 17.28
C THR A 255 19.45 11.70 17.95
N ARG A 256 18.51 10.77 17.86
CA ARG A 256 18.53 9.46 18.49
C ARG A 256 18.46 8.37 17.43
N ASN A 257 19.17 7.27 17.66
CA ASN A 257 19.09 6.07 16.83
C ASN A 257 18.10 5.09 17.45
N PHE A 258 17.28 4.43 16.65
CA PHE A 258 16.44 3.32 17.13
C PHE A 258 17.18 1.99 17.02
N ASP A 259 17.25 1.24 18.12
CA ASP A 259 17.76 -0.13 18.14
C ASP A 259 16.57 -1.10 18.09
N ALA A 260 16.39 -1.75 16.95
CA ALA A 260 15.29 -2.67 16.71
C ALA A 260 15.33 -3.92 17.62
N SER A 261 16.53 -4.33 18.07
CA SER A 261 16.72 -5.53 18.91
C SER A 261 16.22 -5.29 20.33
N THR A 262 16.58 -4.14 20.93
CA THR A 262 16.16 -3.78 22.28
C THR A 262 14.84 -3.01 22.32
N GLY A 263 14.41 -2.44 21.19
CA GLY A 263 13.24 -1.57 21.10
C GLY A 263 13.44 -0.22 21.77
N LYS A 264 14.69 0.19 22.01
CA LYS A 264 15.04 1.44 22.69
C LYS A 264 15.64 2.43 21.71
N THR A 265 15.65 3.70 22.10
CA THR A 265 16.42 4.73 21.40
C THR A 265 17.70 5.04 22.16
N ILE A 266 18.76 5.32 21.42
CA ILE A 266 20.08 5.67 21.95
C ILE A 266 20.42 7.07 21.45
N GLY A 267 20.82 7.97 22.37
CA GLY A 267 21.24 9.31 21.99
C GLY A 267 22.55 9.26 21.21
N MET A 268 22.59 9.87 20.02
CA MET A 268 23.81 9.93 19.21
C MET A 268 24.56 11.24 19.43
N ARG A 269 23.86 12.36 19.27
CA ARG A 269 24.44 13.71 19.37
C ARG A 269 23.44 14.67 20.00
N THR A 270 23.92 15.49 20.92
CA THR A 270 23.21 16.68 21.41
C THR A 270 23.31 17.79 20.36
N LYS A 271 22.17 18.40 20.02
CA LYS A 271 22.19 19.60 19.16
C LYS A 271 22.56 20.79 20.05
N GLU A 272 23.85 21.06 20.24
CA GLU A 272 24.33 22.23 20.99
C GLU A 272 24.03 23.56 20.25
N SER A 273 23.80 23.48 18.93
CA SER A 273 23.32 24.55 18.06
C SER A 273 22.63 23.96 16.82
N ALA A 274 21.69 24.68 16.21
CA ALA A 274 21.15 24.28 14.89
C ALA A 274 22.33 24.22 13.89
N HIS A 275 22.47 23.11 13.15
CA HIS A 275 23.53 23.01 12.15
C HIS A 275 23.32 24.10 11.09
N ASP A 276 24.28 25.01 10.97
CA ASP A 276 24.28 25.99 9.90
C ASP A 276 24.71 25.32 8.58
N TYR A 277 23.72 24.81 7.86
CA TYR A 277 23.89 24.20 6.54
C TYR A 277 24.19 25.23 5.44
N ARG A 278 24.22 26.53 5.75
CA ARG A 278 24.54 27.62 4.82
C ARG A 278 23.78 27.48 3.50
N TYR A 279 22.46 27.35 3.56
CA TYR A 279 21.64 27.22 2.35
C TYR A 279 21.81 28.44 1.43
N PHE A 280 22.04 28.19 0.16
CA PHE A 280 21.99 29.22 -0.89
C PHE A 280 21.58 28.61 -2.23
N PRO A 281 21.01 29.41 -3.16
CA PRO A 281 20.58 28.91 -4.46
C PRO A 281 21.72 28.26 -5.24
N GLU A 282 21.47 27.10 -5.85
CA GLU A 282 22.41 26.37 -6.70
C GLU A 282 22.66 27.16 -8.00
N PRO A 283 23.82 27.82 -8.17
CA PRO A 283 24.08 28.67 -9.33
C PRO A 283 24.24 27.87 -10.63
N ASP A 284 24.61 26.58 -10.54
CA ASP A 284 24.88 25.75 -11.71
C ASP A 284 23.59 25.22 -12.37
N LEU A 285 22.45 25.34 -11.68
CA LEU A 285 21.13 25.00 -12.19
C LEU A 285 20.27 26.26 -12.36
N THR A 286 19.83 26.49 -13.59
CA THR A 286 18.86 27.56 -13.85
C THR A 286 17.53 27.32 -13.15
N ALA A 287 16.82 28.41 -12.84
CA ALA A 287 15.50 28.34 -12.23
C ALA A 287 14.54 27.50 -13.10
N LEU A 288 13.79 26.62 -12.44
CA LEU A 288 12.83 25.74 -13.09
C LEU A 288 11.46 26.43 -13.13
N ILE A 289 10.90 26.54 -14.33
CA ILE A 289 9.58 27.15 -14.58
C ILE A 289 8.66 26.06 -15.12
N LEU A 290 7.58 25.77 -14.38
CA LEU A 290 6.53 24.84 -14.78
C LEU A 290 5.36 25.63 -15.37
N SER A 291 5.02 25.31 -16.62
CA SER A 291 3.84 25.86 -17.26
C SER A 291 2.56 25.20 -16.70
N LYS A 292 1.43 25.90 -16.78
CA LYS A 292 0.14 25.34 -16.35
C LYS A 292 -0.24 24.12 -17.19
N GLU A 293 0.07 24.16 -18.48
CA GLU A 293 -0.18 23.07 -19.44
C GLU A 293 0.60 21.81 -19.05
N TYR A 294 1.84 21.97 -18.55
CA TYR A 294 2.62 20.85 -18.03
C TYR A 294 1.93 20.22 -16.81
N ILE A 295 1.51 21.02 -15.83
CA ILE A 295 0.85 20.54 -14.61
C ILE A 295 -0.45 19.80 -14.97
N GLU A 296 -1.27 20.38 -15.85
CA GLU A 296 -2.51 19.74 -16.31
C GLU A 296 -2.26 18.44 -17.08
N LYS A 297 -1.19 18.39 -17.89
CA LYS A 297 -0.77 17.15 -18.54
C LYS A 297 -0.39 16.07 -17.53
N VAL A 298 0.34 16.43 -16.46
CA VAL A 298 0.68 15.48 -15.40
C VAL A 298 -0.58 15.01 -14.68
N LYS A 299 -1.49 15.93 -14.34
CA LYS A 299 -2.77 15.64 -13.67
C LYS A 299 -3.60 14.63 -14.45
N LYS A 300 -3.73 14.81 -15.76
CA LYS A 300 -4.42 13.87 -16.66
C LYS A 300 -3.74 12.50 -16.78
N SER A 301 -2.46 12.39 -16.44
CA SER A 301 -1.72 11.12 -16.46
C SER A 301 -1.75 10.37 -15.12
N LEU A 302 -2.38 10.93 -14.08
CA LEU A 302 -2.50 10.26 -12.80
C LEU A 302 -3.41 9.03 -12.93
N PRO A 303 -3.04 7.88 -12.33
CA PRO A 303 -4.00 6.80 -12.14
C PRO A 303 -5.10 7.24 -11.17
N PRO A 304 -6.26 6.56 -11.17
CA PRO A 304 -7.25 6.78 -10.12
C PRO A 304 -6.61 6.54 -8.74
N LEU A 305 -6.78 7.50 -7.83
CA LEU A 305 -6.09 7.45 -6.54
C LEU A 305 -6.80 6.49 -5.58
N PRO A 306 -6.06 5.82 -4.66
CA PRO A 306 -6.63 4.84 -3.75
C PRO A 306 -7.84 5.36 -2.96
N ASN A 307 -7.74 6.59 -2.43
CA ASN A 307 -8.80 7.19 -1.63
C ASN A 307 -10.03 7.57 -2.48
N GLU A 308 -9.84 8.00 -3.71
CA GLU A 308 -10.94 8.29 -4.65
C GLU A 308 -11.69 7.00 -4.99
N LEU A 309 -10.95 5.93 -5.27
CA LEU A 309 -11.52 4.61 -5.51
C LEU A 309 -12.22 4.05 -4.28
N TYR A 310 -11.64 4.19 -3.08
CA TYR A 310 -12.27 3.75 -1.85
C TYR A 310 -13.62 4.44 -1.64
N LYS A 311 -13.68 5.77 -1.82
CA LYS A 311 -14.94 6.53 -1.71
C LYS A 311 -15.96 6.10 -2.76
N LYS A 312 -15.52 5.85 -3.99
CA LYS A 312 -16.37 5.29 -5.05
C LYS A 312 -16.94 3.92 -4.63
N TYR A 313 -16.09 3.00 -4.20
CA TYR A 313 -16.47 1.62 -3.87
C TYR A 313 -17.41 1.56 -2.67
N HIS A 314 -17.10 2.32 -1.64
CA HIS A 314 -17.90 2.33 -0.43
C HIS A 314 -19.23 3.06 -0.63
N HIS A 315 -19.19 4.33 -1.08
CA HIS A 315 -20.39 5.17 -1.11
C HIS A 315 -21.25 4.99 -2.36
N GLN A 316 -20.65 4.73 -3.52
CA GLN A 316 -21.41 4.64 -4.79
C GLN A 316 -21.76 3.19 -5.12
N LEU A 317 -20.86 2.23 -4.85
CA LEU A 317 -21.09 0.81 -5.15
C LEU A 317 -21.67 0.02 -3.97
N GLY A 318 -21.75 0.62 -2.78
CA GLY A 318 -22.30 -0.01 -1.58
C GLY A 318 -21.47 -1.16 -1.04
N LEU A 319 -20.16 -1.18 -1.32
CA LEU A 319 -19.24 -2.19 -0.77
C LEU A 319 -18.89 -1.87 0.69
N SER A 320 -18.58 -2.92 1.46
CA SER A 320 -18.12 -2.74 2.84
C SER A 320 -16.76 -2.03 2.90
N ASP A 321 -16.43 -1.45 4.07
CA ASP A 321 -15.09 -0.89 4.33
C ASP A 321 -13.98 -1.91 4.07
N TYR A 322 -14.20 -3.16 4.49
CA TYR A 322 -13.25 -4.24 4.30
C TYR A 322 -13.02 -4.52 2.81
N ASP A 323 -14.08 -4.65 2.02
CA ASP A 323 -13.96 -4.92 0.57
C ASP A 323 -13.28 -3.74 -0.13
N SER A 324 -13.73 -2.51 0.16
CA SER A 324 -13.24 -1.28 -0.47
C SER A 324 -11.76 -1.05 -0.18
N THR A 325 -11.32 -1.29 1.05
CA THR A 325 -9.91 -1.19 1.45
C THR A 325 -9.06 -2.24 0.75
N ASN A 326 -9.50 -3.51 0.73
CA ASN A 326 -8.73 -4.58 0.11
C ASN A 326 -8.58 -4.44 -1.40
N LEU A 327 -9.64 -4.01 -2.09
CA LEU A 327 -9.62 -3.78 -3.54
C LEU A 327 -8.71 -2.61 -3.94
N THR A 328 -8.59 -1.61 -3.06
CA THR A 328 -7.78 -0.40 -3.30
C THR A 328 -6.37 -0.46 -2.73
N GLU A 329 -5.97 -1.58 -2.10
CA GLU A 329 -4.60 -1.73 -1.58
C GLU A 329 -3.55 -1.80 -2.69
N ASN A 330 -3.90 -2.39 -3.85
CA ASN A 330 -3.03 -2.54 -4.99
C ASN A 330 -3.68 -1.96 -6.25
N LYS A 331 -2.96 -1.09 -6.97
CA LYS A 331 -3.46 -0.40 -8.16
C LYS A 331 -3.95 -1.35 -9.22
N ASP A 332 -3.20 -2.39 -9.52
CA ASP A 332 -3.53 -3.28 -10.63
C ASP A 332 -4.77 -4.10 -10.31
N ILE A 333 -4.97 -4.47 -9.05
CA ILE A 333 -6.21 -5.12 -8.57
C ILE A 333 -7.39 -4.16 -8.72
N ALA A 334 -7.23 -2.92 -8.27
CA ALA A 334 -8.22 -1.87 -8.44
C ALA A 334 -8.58 -1.66 -9.92
N LEU A 335 -7.60 -1.58 -10.82
CA LEU A 335 -7.84 -1.40 -12.26
C LEU A 335 -8.53 -2.62 -12.90
N TYR A 336 -8.22 -3.84 -12.44
CA TYR A 336 -8.95 -5.03 -12.87
C TYR A 336 -10.40 -5.00 -12.40
N PHE A 337 -10.65 -4.60 -11.15
CA PHE A 337 -12.00 -4.42 -10.62
C PHE A 337 -12.77 -3.32 -11.35
N GLU A 338 -12.13 -2.17 -11.64
CA GLU A 338 -12.71 -1.09 -12.45
C GLU A 338 -13.21 -1.59 -13.81
N LYS A 339 -12.46 -2.50 -14.45
CA LYS A 339 -12.90 -3.13 -15.72
C LYS A 339 -14.12 -4.03 -15.53
N MET A 340 -14.17 -4.80 -14.44
CA MET A 340 -15.32 -5.69 -14.17
C MET A 340 -16.61 -4.88 -13.98
N ILE A 341 -16.57 -3.82 -13.17
CA ILE A 341 -17.77 -3.06 -12.80
C ILE A 341 -18.36 -2.22 -13.95
N ILE A 342 -17.69 -2.12 -15.10
CA ILE A 342 -18.27 -1.53 -16.33
C ILE A 342 -19.41 -2.41 -16.86
N SER A 343 -19.27 -3.74 -16.71
CA SER A 343 -20.14 -4.73 -17.36
C SER A 343 -21.01 -5.52 -16.37
N THR A 344 -20.94 -5.23 -15.08
CA THR A 344 -21.79 -5.85 -14.06
C THR A 344 -22.32 -4.84 -13.06
N THR A 345 -23.55 -5.05 -12.59
CA THR A 345 -24.12 -4.32 -11.46
C THR A 345 -24.00 -5.10 -10.15
N ASN A 346 -23.54 -6.36 -10.19
CA ASN A 346 -23.31 -7.17 -9.00
C ASN A 346 -21.89 -6.96 -8.45
N TYR A 347 -21.65 -5.74 -7.96
CA TYR A 347 -20.34 -5.31 -7.47
C TYR A 347 -19.83 -6.19 -6.32
N LYS A 348 -20.73 -6.68 -5.46
CA LYS A 348 -20.37 -7.54 -4.34
C LYS A 348 -19.87 -8.90 -4.80
N ALA A 349 -20.50 -9.52 -5.81
CA ALA A 349 -19.98 -10.76 -6.39
C ALA A 349 -18.62 -10.54 -7.03
N ALA A 350 -18.44 -9.47 -7.81
CA ALA A 350 -17.15 -9.13 -8.40
C ALA A 350 -16.04 -8.96 -7.34
N ALA A 351 -16.31 -8.21 -6.27
CA ALA A 351 -15.40 -8.05 -5.15
C ALA A 351 -15.03 -9.39 -4.50
N ASN A 352 -16.02 -10.24 -4.23
CA ASN A 352 -15.81 -11.56 -3.63
C ASN A 352 -14.97 -12.49 -4.51
N TRP A 353 -15.17 -12.48 -5.83
CA TRP A 353 -14.38 -13.28 -6.77
C TRP A 353 -12.92 -12.83 -6.82
N ILE A 354 -12.68 -11.51 -6.82
CA ILE A 354 -11.32 -10.95 -6.74
C ILE A 354 -10.65 -11.37 -5.44
N MET A 355 -11.28 -11.12 -4.30
CA MET A 355 -10.66 -11.36 -2.99
C MET A 355 -10.58 -12.84 -2.61
N GLY A 356 -11.43 -13.69 -3.20
CA GLY A 356 -11.45 -15.14 -3.01
C GLY A 356 -10.62 -15.86 -4.07
N SER A 357 -11.29 -16.39 -5.09
CA SER A 357 -10.70 -17.31 -6.08
C SER A 357 -9.52 -16.71 -6.83
N ILE A 358 -9.62 -15.45 -7.28
CA ILE A 358 -8.55 -14.81 -8.04
C ILE A 358 -7.33 -14.56 -7.15
N LYS A 359 -7.48 -13.92 -5.99
CA LYS A 359 -6.36 -13.69 -5.06
C LYS A 359 -5.73 -15.00 -4.58
N SER A 360 -6.53 -16.04 -4.35
CA SER A 360 -6.03 -17.39 -4.05
C SER A 360 -5.15 -17.93 -5.18
N TYR A 361 -5.60 -17.84 -6.43
CA TYR A 361 -4.81 -18.25 -7.59
C TYR A 361 -3.50 -17.45 -7.74
N LEU A 362 -3.55 -16.12 -7.60
CA LEU A 362 -2.37 -15.27 -7.66
C LEU A 362 -1.34 -15.65 -6.60
N ASN A 363 -1.79 -15.89 -5.38
CA ASN A 363 -0.92 -16.34 -4.28
C ASN A 363 -0.33 -17.73 -4.55
N HIS A 364 -1.13 -18.69 -5.01
CA HIS A 364 -0.68 -20.05 -5.30
C HIS A 364 0.34 -20.13 -6.44
N THR A 365 0.22 -19.23 -7.42
CA THR A 365 1.12 -19.17 -8.58
C THR A 365 2.26 -18.15 -8.41
N ALA A 366 2.28 -17.40 -7.31
CA ALA A 366 3.20 -16.28 -7.08
C ALA A 366 3.21 -15.27 -8.25
N THR A 367 2.03 -15.00 -8.83
CA THR A 367 1.87 -14.06 -9.95
C THR A 367 1.12 -12.80 -9.54
N THR A 368 1.19 -11.77 -10.37
CA THR A 368 0.43 -10.52 -10.20
C THR A 368 -0.85 -10.55 -11.02
N ILE A 369 -1.82 -9.69 -10.69
CA ILE A 369 -3.08 -9.57 -11.44
C ILE A 369 -2.85 -9.17 -12.91
N ASN A 370 -1.73 -8.51 -13.24
CA ASN A 370 -1.36 -8.22 -14.64
C ASN A 370 -1.01 -9.48 -15.44
N GLN A 371 -0.65 -10.57 -14.76
CA GLN A 371 -0.38 -11.88 -15.34
C GLN A 371 -1.59 -12.83 -15.21
N PHE A 372 -2.69 -12.36 -14.61
CA PHE A 372 -3.91 -13.15 -14.49
C PHE A 372 -4.51 -13.39 -15.88
N PRO A 373 -4.72 -14.64 -16.30
CA PRO A 373 -4.98 -14.93 -17.71
C PRO A 373 -6.44 -14.66 -18.13
N ILE A 374 -7.38 -14.59 -17.19
CA ILE A 374 -8.81 -14.42 -17.49
C ILE A 374 -9.15 -12.93 -17.55
N SER A 375 -9.78 -12.50 -18.64
CA SER A 375 -10.24 -11.12 -18.81
C SER A 375 -11.36 -10.75 -17.83
N ALA A 376 -11.52 -9.46 -17.56
CA ALA A 376 -12.58 -8.96 -16.68
C ALA A 376 -13.97 -9.31 -17.25
N GLU A 377 -14.13 -9.27 -18.57
CA GLU A 377 -15.36 -9.59 -19.28
C GLU A 377 -15.75 -11.06 -19.10
N ASN A 378 -14.80 -11.99 -19.19
CA ASN A 378 -15.06 -13.41 -18.96
C ASN A 378 -15.40 -13.69 -17.49
N MET A 379 -14.76 -13.00 -16.54
CA MET A 379 -15.15 -13.10 -15.14
C MET A 379 -16.54 -12.54 -14.86
N VAL A 380 -16.92 -11.43 -15.51
CA VAL A 380 -18.28 -10.87 -15.42
C VAL A 380 -19.31 -11.82 -16.03
N SER A 381 -19.01 -12.45 -17.16
CA SER A 381 -19.89 -13.44 -17.78
C SER A 381 -20.12 -14.64 -16.85
N LEU A 382 -19.05 -15.14 -16.19
CA LEU A 382 -19.16 -16.18 -15.17
C LEU A 382 -20.09 -15.76 -14.02
N ILE A 383 -19.97 -14.53 -13.52
CA ILE A 383 -20.85 -13.98 -12.48
C ILE A 383 -22.29 -13.91 -12.99
N GLY A 384 -22.51 -13.43 -14.21
CA GLY A 384 -23.83 -13.36 -14.83
C GLY A 384 -24.50 -14.73 -14.95
N MET A 385 -23.75 -15.78 -15.30
CA MET A 385 -24.27 -17.16 -15.33
C MET A 385 -24.71 -17.65 -13.95
N ILE A 386 -24.02 -17.26 -12.88
CA ILE A 386 -24.40 -17.58 -11.50
C ILE A 386 -25.66 -16.81 -11.11
N ASP A 387 -25.71 -15.51 -11.41
CA ASP A 387 -26.84 -14.64 -11.07
C ASP A 387 -28.13 -15.06 -11.78
N GLN A 388 -28.02 -15.58 -13.00
CA GLN A 388 -29.15 -16.14 -13.77
C GLN A 388 -29.55 -17.56 -13.32
N GLY A 389 -28.78 -18.19 -12.43
CA GLY A 389 -29.01 -19.57 -12.00
C GLY A 389 -28.65 -20.62 -13.06
N ASN A 390 -27.91 -20.24 -14.11
CA ASN A 390 -27.43 -21.18 -15.14
C ASN A 390 -26.36 -22.11 -14.59
N ILE A 391 -25.68 -21.72 -13.50
CA ILE A 391 -24.69 -22.54 -12.82
C ILE A 391 -24.69 -22.22 -11.32
N SER A 392 -24.49 -23.24 -10.48
CA SER A 392 -24.33 -23.03 -9.04
C SER A 392 -22.99 -22.37 -8.72
N ASN A 393 -22.92 -21.55 -7.66
CA ASN A 393 -21.64 -20.95 -7.25
C ASN A 393 -20.56 -21.99 -6.91
N SER A 394 -20.96 -23.16 -6.40
CA SER A 394 -20.04 -24.27 -6.12
C SER A 394 -19.42 -24.82 -7.41
N LEU A 395 -20.25 -25.05 -8.45
CA LEU A 395 -19.76 -25.56 -9.73
C LEU A 395 -18.88 -24.52 -10.44
N ALA A 396 -19.31 -23.25 -10.38
CA ALA A 396 -18.55 -22.13 -10.94
C ALA A 396 -17.15 -22.02 -10.33
N SER A 397 -17.03 -22.06 -9.00
CA SER A 397 -15.73 -21.91 -8.31
C SER A 397 -14.85 -23.16 -8.35
N GLN A 398 -15.43 -24.36 -8.28
CA GLN A 398 -14.66 -25.61 -8.18
C GLN A 398 -14.33 -26.26 -9.52
N GLN A 399 -15.10 -25.96 -10.58
CA GLN A 399 -14.92 -26.61 -11.89
C GLN A 399 -14.75 -25.61 -13.02
N LEU A 400 -15.70 -24.70 -13.22
CA LEU A 400 -15.67 -23.79 -14.36
C LEU A 400 -14.48 -22.82 -14.30
N PHE A 401 -14.25 -22.16 -13.16
CA PHE A 401 -13.12 -21.25 -12.99
C PHE A 401 -11.75 -21.94 -13.21
N PRO A 402 -11.47 -23.14 -12.64
CA PRO A 402 -10.28 -23.91 -13.00
C PRO A 402 -10.14 -24.25 -14.48
N GLU A 403 -11.22 -24.57 -15.19
CA GLU A 403 -11.15 -24.80 -16.64
C GLU A 403 -10.91 -23.51 -17.42
N MET A 404 -11.53 -22.39 -17.03
CA MET A 404 -11.25 -21.08 -17.63
C MET A 404 -9.77 -20.70 -17.49
N LEU A 405 -9.11 -21.09 -16.40
CA LEU A 405 -7.66 -20.88 -16.26
C LEU A 405 -6.83 -21.71 -17.24
N LYS A 406 -7.34 -22.87 -17.70
CA LYS A 406 -6.68 -23.71 -18.73
C LYS A 406 -6.97 -23.22 -20.15
N THR A 407 -8.15 -22.63 -20.39
CA THR A 407 -8.57 -22.07 -21.68
C THR A 407 -9.02 -20.61 -21.54
N PRO A 408 -8.09 -19.66 -21.29
CA PRO A 408 -8.44 -18.30 -20.84
C PRO A 408 -9.21 -17.45 -21.87
N THR A 409 -9.11 -17.80 -23.15
CA THR A 409 -9.77 -17.11 -24.25
C THR A 409 -11.19 -17.61 -24.52
N ALA A 410 -11.53 -18.83 -24.08
CA ALA A 410 -12.87 -19.38 -24.26
C ALA A 410 -13.85 -18.71 -23.30
N SER A 411 -15.08 -18.48 -23.75
CA SER A 411 -16.10 -17.92 -22.87
C SER A 411 -16.53 -18.94 -21.80
N PRO A 412 -16.91 -18.50 -20.59
CA PRO A 412 -17.38 -19.42 -19.55
C PRO A 412 -18.63 -20.20 -19.99
N GLU A 413 -19.47 -19.61 -20.83
CA GLU A 413 -20.67 -20.25 -21.37
C GLU A 413 -20.32 -21.40 -22.33
N GLU A 414 -19.36 -21.19 -23.25
CA GLU A 414 -18.89 -22.25 -24.16
C GLU A 414 -18.33 -23.44 -23.38
N ILE A 415 -17.47 -23.17 -22.39
CA ILE A 415 -16.88 -24.22 -21.54
C ILE A 415 -17.99 -24.97 -20.80
N ALA A 416 -18.93 -24.25 -20.17
CA ALA A 416 -20.02 -24.89 -19.45
C ALA A 416 -20.94 -25.72 -20.36
N LYS A 417 -21.19 -25.26 -21.59
CA LYS A 417 -22.00 -25.99 -22.58
C LYS A 417 -21.29 -27.25 -23.05
N GLU A 418 -20.01 -27.17 -23.39
CA GLU A 418 -19.21 -28.33 -23.82
C GLU A 418 -19.13 -29.40 -22.73
N LYS A 419 -18.98 -28.99 -21.47
CA LYS A 419 -18.88 -29.90 -20.32
C LYS A 419 -20.24 -30.36 -19.76
N GLY A 420 -21.35 -29.82 -20.29
CA GLY A 420 -22.70 -30.16 -19.82
C GLY A 420 -23.00 -29.68 -18.40
N TRP A 421 -22.42 -28.55 -18.01
CA TRP A 421 -22.51 -27.95 -16.67
C TRP A 421 -23.62 -26.92 -16.50
N LEU A 422 -24.30 -26.56 -17.59
CA LEU A 422 -25.47 -25.70 -17.52
C LEU A 422 -26.57 -26.39 -16.73
N SER A 423 -27.13 -25.66 -15.77
CA SER A 423 -28.20 -26.14 -14.91
C SER A 423 -29.44 -26.43 -15.75
N LYS A 424 -29.95 -27.65 -15.62
CA LYS A 424 -31.26 -28.01 -16.12
C LYS A 424 -32.24 -27.80 -14.97
N ASN A 425 -32.84 -26.61 -14.90
CA ASN A 425 -33.91 -26.33 -13.93
C ASN A 425 -35.23 -26.99 -14.40
N ASP A 426 -35.22 -28.30 -14.61
CA ASP A 426 -36.43 -29.09 -14.77
C ASP A 426 -36.73 -29.73 -13.41
N GLU A 427 -37.69 -29.16 -12.67
CA GLU A 427 -38.09 -29.66 -11.35
C GLU A 427 -38.43 -31.17 -11.41
N ASN A 428 -38.96 -31.64 -12.54
CA ASN A 428 -39.29 -33.05 -12.76
C ASN A 428 -38.04 -33.95 -12.81
N GLU A 429 -36.94 -33.48 -13.41
CA GLU A 429 -35.69 -34.26 -13.50
C GLU A 429 -35.02 -34.34 -12.12
N LEU A 430 -35.01 -33.22 -11.36
CA LEU A 430 -34.45 -33.19 -10.00
C LEU A 430 -35.28 -34.03 -9.02
N GLU A 431 -36.61 -33.99 -9.12
CA GLU A 431 -37.51 -34.85 -8.35
C GLU A 431 -37.23 -36.34 -8.63
N ASN A 432 -37.09 -36.72 -9.90
CA ASN A 432 -36.76 -38.09 -10.28
C ASN A 432 -35.40 -38.54 -9.73
N ILE A 433 -34.39 -37.67 -9.73
CA ILE A 433 -33.07 -37.96 -9.14
C ILE A 433 -33.22 -38.20 -7.63
N ILE A 434 -33.95 -37.34 -6.91
CA ILE A 434 -34.14 -37.47 -5.46
C ILE A 434 -34.89 -38.77 -5.12
N LEU A 435 -35.97 -39.08 -5.85
CA LEU A 435 -36.72 -40.33 -5.66
C LEU A 435 -35.87 -41.58 -5.94
N THR A 436 -34.99 -41.52 -6.94
CA THR A 436 -34.04 -42.61 -7.24
C THR A 436 -33.05 -42.78 -6.09
N ILE A 437 -32.49 -41.69 -5.55
CA ILE A 437 -31.58 -41.73 -4.41
C ILE A 437 -32.28 -42.30 -3.16
N PHE A 438 -33.55 -41.98 -2.93
CA PHE A 438 -34.31 -42.59 -1.84
C PHE A 438 -34.45 -44.10 -2.00
N LYS A 439 -34.78 -44.58 -3.21
CA LYS A 439 -34.85 -46.01 -3.52
C LYS A 439 -33.52 -46.73 -3.35
N GLU A 440 -32.41 -46.08 -3.73
CA GLU A 440 -31.06 -46.64 -3.59
C GLU A 440 -30.53 -46.64 -2.15
N ASN A 441 -31.12 -45.84 -1.24
CA ASN A 441 -30.66 -45.69 0.14
C ASN A 441 -31.86 -45.81 1.11
N PRO A 442 -32.55 -46.98 1.16
CA PRO A 442 -33.83 -47.12 1.86
C PRO A 442 -33.70 -47.01 3.40
N SER A 443 -32.58 -47.46 3.97
CA SER A 443 -32.30 -47.38 5.41
C SER A 443 -32.15 -45.93 5.86
N GLU A 444 -31.33 -45.17 5.13
CA GLU A 444 -31.07 -43.75 5.37
C GLU A 444 -32.34 -42.92 5.12
N THR A 445 -33.13 -43.27 4.11
CA THR A 445 -34.39 -42.58 3.81
C THR A 445 -35.38 -42.75 4.95
N THR A 446 -35.52 -43.95 5.49
CA THR A 446 -36.39 -44.23 6.64
C THR A 446 -35.95 -43.46 7.89
N ARG A 447 -34.64 -43.44 8.18
CA ARG A 447 -34.07 -42.65 9.29
C ARG A 447 -34.27 -41.14 9.10
N PHE A 448 -34.17 -40.67 7.87
CA PHE A 448 -34.37 -39.27 7.53
C PHE A 448 -35.85 -38.87 7.66
N LYS A 449 -36.79 -39.74 7.26
CA LYS A 449 -38.24 -39.59 7.54
C LYS A 449 -38.53 -39.53 9.04
N ASN A 450 -37.86 -40.37 9.83
CA ASN A 450 -38.01 -40.40 11.30
C ASN A 450 -37.37 -39.20 12.02
N GLY A 451 -36.87 -38.20 11.28
CA GLY A 451 -36.47 -36.90 11.83
C GLY A 451 -34.95 -36.72 12.04
N GLU A 452 -34.10 -37.64 11.56
CA GLU A 452 -32.65 -37.52 11.70
C GLU A 452 -32.05 -36.47 10.74
N LYS A 453 -32.17 -35.19 11.12
CA LYS A 453 -31.74 -34.02 10.30
C LYS A 453 -30.26 -34.02 9.87
N LYS A 454 -29.40 -34.82 10.51
CA LYS A 454 -27.98 -34.94 10.13
C LYS A 454 -27.80 -35.59 8.74
N LEU A 455 -28.78 -36.36 8.27
CA LEU A 455 -28.74 -37.02 6.95
C LEU A 455 -28.97 -36.06 5.78
N THR A 456 -29.39 -34.81 6.02
CA THR A 456 -29.52 -33.80 4.95
C THR A 456 -28.21 -33.61 4.19
N GLY A 457 -27.07 -33.55 4.89
CA GLY A 457 -25.76 -33.40 4.24
C GLY A 457 -25.38 -34.61 3.36
N PHE A 458 -25.73 -35.82 3.81
CA PHE A 458 -25.51 -37.06 3.06
C PHE A 458 -26.30 -37.09 1.76
N PHE A 459 -27.61 -36.82 1.83
CA PHE A 459 -28.47 -36.78 0.65
C PHE A 459 -28.09 -35.64 -0.30
N MET A 460 -27.76 -34.46 0.22
CA MET A 460 -27.24 -33.37 -0.59
C MET A 460 -25.95 -33.76 -1.33
N GLY A 461 -25.03 -34.46 -0.67
CA GLY A 461 -23.83 -35.00 -1.34
C GLY A 461 -24.15 -35.97 -2.47
N LYS A 462 -25.13 -36.87 -2.27
CA LYS A 462 -25.60 -37.80 -3.31
C LYS A 462 -26.28 -37.09 -4.48
N ILE A 463 -27.13 -36.10 -4.21
CA ILE A 463 -27.81 -35.28 -5.23
C ILE A 463 -26.79 -34.51 -6.06
N MET A 464 -25.82 -33.86 -5.41
CA MET A 464 -24.75 -33.15 -6.12
C MET A 464 -23.92 -34.11 -6.98
N LYS A 465 -23.63 -35.33 -6.49
CA LYS A 465 -22.90 -36.33 -7.27
C LYS A 465 -23.71 -36.83 -8.48
N ALA A 466 -25.00 -37.15 -8.29
CA ALA A 466 -25.88 -37.66 -9.34
C ALA A 466 -26.16 -36.61 -10.43
N SER A 467 -26.35 -35.35 -10.03
CA SER A 467 -26.50 -34.21 -10.95
C SER A 467 -25.17 -33.71 -11.54
N LYS A 468 -24.03 -34.33 -11.19
CA LYS A 468 -22.69 -33.83 -11.55
C LYS A 468 -22.44 -32.36 -11.15
N GLY A 469 -23.09 -31.92 -10.07
CA GLY A 469 -22.97 -30.58 -9.50
C GLY A 469 -23.80 -29.50 -10.18
N THR A 470 -24.65 -29.84 -11.16
CA THR A 470 -25.50 -28.89 -11.88
C THR A 470 -26.76 -28.50 -11.10
N ALA A 471 -27.16 -29.31 -10.11
CA ALA A 471 -28.31 -29.00 -9.28
C ALA A 471 -28.01 -27.84 -8.32
N ASP A 472 -28.92 -26.87 -8.20
CA ASP A 472 -28.77 -25.79 -7.24
C ASP A 472 -28.93 -26.31 -5.79
N PRO A 473 -27.97 -26.02 -4.88
CA PRO A 473 -28.03 -26.53 -3.50
C PRO A 473 -29.25 -26.06 -2.71
N LYS A 474 -29.74 -24.82 -2.92
CA LYS A 474 -30.90 -24.30 -2.18
C LYS A 474 -32.18 -24.96 -2.68
N SER A 475 -32.40 -24.97 -3.98
CA SER A 475 -33.56 -25.61 -4.62
C SER A 475 -33.60 -27.10 -4.30
N SER A 476 -32.45 -27.79 -4.38
CA SER A 476 -32.33 -29.21 -4.01
C SER A 476 -32.67 -29.46 -2.54
N SER A 477 -32.21 -28.59 -1.63
CA SER A 477 -32.53 -28.73 -0.21
C SER A 477 -34.02 -28.52 0.08
N ILE A 478 -34.66 -27.55 -0.58
CA ILE A 478 -36.10 -27.31 -0.47
C ILE A 478 -36.88 -28.51 -0.99
N LEU A 479 -36.56 -28.99 -2.20
CA LEU A 479 -37.25 -30.11 -2.82
C LEU A 479 -37.05 -31.42 -2.05
N LEU A 480 -35.83 -31.70 -1.57
CA LEU A 480 -35.52 -32.84 -0.71
C LEU A 480 -36.40 -32.84 0.56
N ASN A 481 -36.52 -31.69 1.22
CA ASN A 481 -37.35 -31.54 2.42
C ASN A 481 -38.86 -31.59 2.13
N LYS A 482 -39.29 -31.28 0.90
CA LYS A 482 -40.68 -31.41 0.46
C LYS A 482 -41.02 -32.88 0.16
N LEU A 483 -40.19 -33.57 -0.61
CA LEU A 483 -40.42 -34.95 -1.03
C LEU A 483 -40.39 -35.94 0.14
N ILE A 484 -39.47 -35.74 1.10
CA ILE A 484 -39.40 -36.60 2.29
C ILE A 484 -40.66 -36.50 3.18
N LYS A 485 -41.42 -35.40 3.09
CA LYS A 485 -42.68 -35.20 3.81
C LYS A 485 -43.92 -35.69 3.03
N ASN A 486 -43.82 -35.83 1.71
CA ASN A 486 -44.95 -36.15 0.83
C ASN A 486 -45.07 -37.63 0.45
N GLU A 487 -44.05 -38.47 0.66
CA GLU A 487 -44.15 -39.93 0.52
C GLU A 487 -44.88 -40.59 1.71
N ASN A 488 -46.12 -40.14 2.00
CA ASN A 488 -47.06 -40.81 2.90
C ASN A 488 -47.87 -41.86 2.16
#